data_AF-A0AAD6M354-F1
#
_entry.id   AF-A0AAD6M354-F1
#
_cell.length_a   1.000
_cell.length_b   1.000
_cell.length_c   1.000
_cell.angle_alpha   90.00
_cell.angle_beta   90.00
_cell.angle_gamma   90.00
#
_symmetry.space_group_name_H-M   'P 1'
#
loop_
_entity.id
_entity.type
_entity.pdbx_description
1 polymer ?
#
loop_
_entity_poly.entity_id
_entity_poly.type
_entity_poly.pdbx_seq_one_letter_code
_entity_poly.pdbx_strand_id
1 'polypeptide(L)'
;MLKFLSKVKIEFNALDPRVASCMEFLAQCNARKAKESNPACQVLVKRRTDDFPPQITVTFVNGVEEAFDATSTPAQAIRTMILEKGQLLETEQMFREAGEKWPVIIPEEELRQFAPGTKTIVLRIFQDKKAHCESQMRVRKDNRLNVAYARVFCGKI
;
A
#
# COMPACT_ATOMS: atom_id res chain seq x y z
N MET A 1 0.38 2.07 8.90
CA MET A 1 -0.87 2.50 9.55
C MET A 1 -0.69 3.90 10.10
N LEU A 2 0.13 4.09 11.16
CA LEU A 2 0.30 5.42 11.78
C LEU A 2 0.93 6.51 10.88
N LYS A 3 1.63 6.14 9.80
CA LYS A 3 2.17 7.11 8.82
C LYS A 3 1.15 8.11 8.26
N PHE A 4 -0.14 7.75 8.24
CA PHE A 4 -1.20 8.58 7.68
C PHE A 4 -1.97 9.39 8.74
N LEU A 5 -1.66 9.17 10.02
CA LEU A 5 -2.41 9.74 11.14
C LEU A 5 -1.56 10.77 11.89
N SER A 6 -2.18 11.86 12.31
CA SER A 6 -1.61 12.82 13.24
C SER A 6 -1.95 12.49 14.69
N LYS A 7 -3.16 11.96 14.93
CA LYS A 7 -3.67 11.65 16.26
C LYS A 7 -4.61 10.44 16.23
N VAL A 8 -4.59 9.68 17.31
CA VAL A 8 -5.51 8.57 17.60
C VAL A 8 -6.03 8.78 19.02
N LYS A 9 -7.35 8.73 19.20
CA LYS A 9 -8.02 8.84 20.49
C LYS A 9 -8.91 7.62 20.68
N ILE A 10 -8.63 6.82 21.71
CA ILE A 10 -9.38 5.61 22.03
C ILE A 10 -10.10 5.86 23.35
N GLU A 11 -11.43 5.81 23.32
CA GLU A 11 -12.29 6.05 24.48
C GLU A 11 -13.08 4.78 24.81
N PHE A 12 -12.97 4.29 26.04
CA PHE A 12 -13.72 3.11 26.46
C PHE A 12 -13.90 3.06 27.97
N ASN A 13 -14.93 2.35 28.42
CA ASN A 13 -15.08 1.96 29.82
C ASN A 13 -14.36 0.64 30.07
N ALA A 14 -13.49 0.57 31.08
CA ALA A 14 -12.70 -0.63 31.38
C ALA A 14 -13.54 -1.84 31.84
N LEU A 15 -14.78 -1.60 32.28
CA LEU A 15 -15.73 -2.63 32.70
C LEU A 15 -16.64 -3.11 31.56
N ASP A 16 -16.61 -2.45 30.39
CA ASP A 16 -17.44 -2.83 29.25
C ASP A 16 -16.85 -4.08 28.57
N PRO A 17 -17.62 -5.17 28.38
CA PRO A 17 -17.13 -6.38 27.71
C PRO A 17 -16.80 -6.18 26.23
N ARG A 18 -17.28 -5.10 25.59
CA ARG A 18 -17.13 -4.82 24.15
C ARG A 18 -15.81 -4.15 23.77
N VAL A 19 -14.89 -3.97 24.72
CA VAL A 19 -13.62 -3.23 24.50
C VAL A 19 -12.55 -3.99 23.73
N ALA A 20 -12.80 -5.25 23.35
CA ALA A 20 -11.82 -6.09 22.66
C ALA A 20 -11.22 -5.41 21.42
N SER A 21 -12.04 -4.83 20.54
CA SER A 21 -11.57 -4.09 19.36
C SER A 21 -10.68 -2.89 19.73
N CYS A 22 -11.03 -2.13 20.77
CA CYS A 22 -10.21 -1.00 21.24
C CYS A 22 -8.84 -1.44 21.72
N MET A 23 -8.78 -2.54 22.47
CA MET A 23 -7.53 -3.05 23.03
C MET A 23 -6.63 -3.63 21.93
N GLU A 24 -7.22 -4.36 20.97
CA GLU A 24 -6.49 -4.86 19.82
C GLU A 24 -5.93 -3.70 18.96
N PHE A 25 -6.76 -2.69 18.69
CA PHE A 25 -6.32 -1.52 17.93
C PHE A 25 -5.21 -0.74 18.66
N LEU A 26 -5.34 -0.56 19.98
CA LEU A 26 -4.29 0.07 20.80
C LEU A 26 -2.98 -0.73 20.74
N ALA A 27 -3.04 -2.06 20.76
CA ALA A 27 -1.85 -2.90 20.60
C ALA A 27 -1.21 -2.72 19.22
N GLN A 28 -2.01 -2.61 18.16
CA GLN A 28 -1.53 -2.32 16.80
C GLN A 28 -0.86 -0.94 16.70
N CYS A 29 -1.43 0.10 17.32
CA CYS A 29 -0.81 1.42 17.40
C CYS A 29 0.52 1.38 18.17
N ASN A 30 0.62 0.55 19.19
CA ASN A 30 1.83 0.43 20.00
C ASN A 30 2.93 -0.46 19.41
N ALA A 31 2.65 -1.20 18.35
CA ALA A 31 3.63 -2.04 17.68
C ALA A 31 4.86 -1.23 17.24
N ARG A 32 6.06 -1.78 17.41
CA ARG A 32 7.33 -1.11 17.09
C ARG A 32 7.34 -0.52 15.68
N LYS A 33 6.98 -1.33 14.67
CA LYS A 33 6.88 -0.92 13.26
C LYS A 33 5.90 0.23 13.04
N ALA A 34 4.81 0.28 13.81
CA ALA A 34 3.84 1.36 13.71
C ALA A 34 4.42 2.68 14.25
N LYS A 35 5.04 2.64 15.43
CA LYS A 35 5.68 3.83 16.03
C LYS A 35 6.83 4.36 15.19
N GLU A 36 7.67 3.47 14.67
CA GLU A 36 8.77 3.85 13.77
C GLU A 36 8.28 4.52 12.48
N SER A 37 7.09 4.13 11.98
CA SER A 37 6.53 4.75 10.77
C SER A 37 6.09 6.20 10.99
N ASN A 38 5.76 6.60 12.22
CA ASN A 38 5.42 7.97 12.57
C ASN A 38 5.54 8.19 14.10
N PRO A 39 6.71 8.66 14.57
CA PRO A 39 6.91 8.93 16.00
C PRO A 39 6.16 10.18 16.50
N ALA A 40 5.71 11.05 15.60
CA ALA A 40 4.96 12.26 15.95
C ALA A 40 3.46 12.01 16.18
N CYS A 41 2.94 10.85 15.76
CA CYS A 41 1.53 10.51 15.94
C CYS A 41 1.17 10.39 17.43
N GLN A 42 0.21 11.19 17.88
CA GLN A 42 -0.24 11.16 19.28
C GLN A 42 -1.27 10.05 19.49
N VAL A 43 -1.00 9.10 20.38
CA VAL A 43 -1.96 8.06 20.76
C VAL A 43 -2.48 8.36 22.16
N LEU A 44 -3.75 8.78 22.25
CA LEU A 44 -4.44 9.12 23.49
C LEU A 44 -5.42 8.01 23.86
N VAL A 45 -5.42 7.62 25.13
CA VAL A 45 -6.37 6.65 25.68
C VAL A 45 -7.12 7.31 26.82
N LYS A 46 -8.45 7.38 26.70
CA LYS A 46 -9.33 7.91 27.74
C LYS A 46 -10.19 6.77 28.29
N ARG A 47 -9.95 6.43 29.55
CA ARG A 47 -10.80 5.50 30.29
C ARG A 47 -12.01 6.28 30.80
N ARG A 48 -13.21 5.91 30.39
CA ARG A 48 -14.46 6.48 30.87
C ARG A 48 -15.09 5.58 31.93
N THR A 49 -16.01 6.14 32.71
CA THR A 49 -16.84 5.41 33.69
C THR A 49 -18.32 5.45 33.31
N ASP A 50 -18.65 6.05 32.16
CA ASP A 50 -19.99 6.07 31.59
C ASP A 50 -20.30 4.75 30.89
N ASP A 51 -21.59 4.48 30.63
CA ASP A 51 -22.06 3.32 29.87
C ASP A 51 -22.05 3.57 28.36
N PHE A 52 -21.21 4.52 27.90
CA PHE A 52 -21.17 4.89 26.50
C PHE A 52 -20.31 3.89 25.71
N PRO A 53 -20.73 3.47 24.50
CA PRO A 53 -19.99 2.48 23.72
C PRO A 53 -18.53 2.88 23.45
N PRO A 54 -17.60 1.91 23.40
CA PRO A 54 -16.21 2.17 23.06
C PRO A 54 -16.07 2.78 21.67
N GLN A 55 -15.26 3.82 21.56
CA GLN A 55 -15.09 4.60 20.34
C GLN A 55 -13.60 4.80 20.01
N ILE A 56 -13.26 4.68 18.74
CA ILE A 56 -11.92 4.98 18.22
C ILE A 56 -12.04 6.17 17.28
N THR A 57 -11.42 7.28 17.62
CA THR A 57 -11.32 8.45 16.74
C THR A 57 -9.91 8.55 16.19
N VAL A 58 -9.77 8.71 14.89
CA VAL A 58 -8.49 8.95 14.23
C VAL A 58 -8.52 10.30 13.51
N THR A 59 -7.42 11.03 13.59
CA THR A 59 -7.20 12.27 12.87
C THR A 59 -6.10 12.01 11.86
N PHE A 60 -6.39 12.22 10.58
CA PHE A 60 -5.44 12.08 9.49
C PHE A 60 -4.47 13.27 9.46
N VAL A 61 -3.35 13.12 8.74
CA VAL A 61 -2.34 14.19 8.59
C VAL A 61 -2.87 15.45 7.89
N ASN A 62 -3.97 15.32 7.11
CA ASN A 62 -4.66 16.45 6.48
C ASN A 62 -5.68 17.14 7.41
N GLY A 63 -5.81 16.69 8.67
CA GLY A 63 -6.75 17.24 9.65
C GLY A 63 -8.16 16.64 9.62
N VAL A 64 -8.46 15.71 8.71
CA VAL A 64 -9.76 15.03 8.69
C VAL A 64 -9.88 14.09 9.88
N GLU A 65 -10.97 14.17 10.62
CA GLU A 65 -11.28 13.26 11.72
C GLU A 65 -12.30 12.20 11.30
N GLU A 66 -12.10 10.97 11.74
CA GLU A 66 -13.06 9.87 11.60
C GLU A 66 -13.24 9.16 12.94
N ALA A 67 -14.49 8.94 13.32
CA ALA A 67 -14.85 8.19 14.50
C ALA A 67 -15.45 6.84 14.08
N PHE A 68 -14.91 5.77 14.66
CA PHE A 68 -15.34 4.40 14.48
C PHE A 68 -16.00 3.89 15.75
N ASP A 69 -17.13 3.20 15.59
CA ASP A 69 -17.73 2.42 16.66
C ASP A 69 -16.97 1.11 16.82
N ALA A 70 -16.27 0.97 17.96
CA ALA A 70 -15.44 -0.20 18.21
C ALA A 70 -16.27 -1.43 18.61
N THR A 71 -17.58 -1.28 18.88
CA THR A 71 -18.47 -2.41 19.18
C THR A 71 -18.86 -3.19 17.93
N SER A 72 -19.14 -2.49 16.83
CA SER A 72 -19.56 -3.10 15.55
C SER A 72 -18.39 -3.38 14.62
N THR A 73 -17.29 -2.64 14.75
CA THR A 73 -16.20 -2.66 13.78
C THR A 73 -14.94 -3.28 14.39
N PRO A 74 -14.45 -4.43 13.87
CA PRO A 74 -13.22 -5.05 14.35
C PRO A 74 -11.98 -4.17 14.12
N ALA A 75 -10.99 -4.29 14.98
CA ALA A 75 -9.74 -3.51 14.89
C ALA A 75 -9.02 -3.67 13.55
N GLN A 76 -9.01 -4.89 12.99
CA GLN A 76 -8.43 -5.16 11.67
C GLN A 76 -9.14 -4.42 10.55
N ALA A 77 -10.48 -4.32 10.60
CA ALA A 77 -11.26 -3.58 9.62
C ALA A 77 -10.93 -2.09 9.69
N ILE A 78 -10.89 -1.51 10.91
CA ILE A 78 -10.50 -0.12 11.14
C ILE A 78 -9.09 0.14 10.58
N ARG A 79 -8.14 -0.75 10.86
CA ARG A 79 -6.78 -0.66 10.30
C ARG A 79 -6.78 -0.63 8.77
N THR A 80 -7.54 -1.51 8.13
CA THR A 80 -7.63 -1.58 6.66
C THR A 80 -8.22 -0.30 6.10
N MET A 81 -9.33 0.20 6.66
CA MET A 81 -9.94 1.48 6.26
C MET A 81 -8.97 2.65 6.37
N ILE A 82 -8.18 2.72 7.44
CA ILE A 82 -7.13 3.75 7.60
C ILE A 82 -6.06 3.64 6.52
N LEU A 83 -5.65 2.43 6.15
CA LEU A 83 -4.63 2.22 5.13
C LEU A 83 -5.15 2.61 3.74
N GLU A 84 -6.37 2.21 3.39
CA GLU A 84 -7.02 2.54 2.12
C GLU A 84 -7.21 4.05 1.99
N LYS A 85 -7.80 4.69 3.00
CA LYS A 85 -7.98 6.14 3.01
C LYS A 85 -6.64 6.88 3.01
N GLY A 86 -5.65 6.39 3.73
CA GLY A 86 -4.30 6.95 3.74
C GLY A 86 -3.63 6.93 2.36
N GLN A 87 -3.79 5.86 1.59
CA GLN A 87 -3.27 5.76 0.21
C GLN A 87 -3.95 6.76 -0.74
N LEU A 88 -5.26 6.98 -0.58
CA LEU A 88 -5.98 8.00 -1.36
C LEU A 88 -5.45 9.40 -1.08
N LEU A 89 -5.18 9.72 0.19
CA LEU A 89 -4.60 11.01 0.59
C LEU A 89 -3.18 11.20 0.08
N GLU A 90 -2.36 10.14 0.09
CA GLU A 90 -1.01 10.14 -0.47
C GLU A 90 -1.04 10.38 -1.99
N THR A 91 -1.99 9.74 -2.69
CA THR A 91 -2.19 9.94 -4.13
C THR A 91 -2.64 11.35 -4.43
N GLU A 92 -3.65 11.85 -3.72
CA GLU A 92 -4.10 13.24 -3.83
C GLU A 92 -2.95 14.23 -3.66
N GLN A 93 -2.08 14.00 -2.67
CA GLN A 93 -0.93 14.85 -2.43
C GLN A 93 0.06 14.83 -3.62
N MET A 94 0.33 13.66 -4.21
CA MET A 94 1.18 13.57 -5.42
C MET A 94 0.61 14.37 -6.59
N PHE A 95 -0.71 14.32 -6.83
CA PHE A 95 -1.35 15.11 -7.89
C PHE A 95 -1.26 16.61 -7.62
N ARG A 96 -1.52 17.02 -6.38
CA ARG A 96 -1.40 18.43 -5.96
C ARG A 96 0.03 18.95 -6.12
N GLU A 97 1.05 18.15 -5.79
CA GLU A 97 2.47 18.50 -5.96
C GLU A 97 2.88 18.62 -7.43
N ALA A 98 2.28 17.83 -8.32
CA ALA A 98 2.45 17.95 -9.77
C ALA A 98 1.71 19.15 -10.37
N GLY A 99 0.91 19.88 -9.58
CA GLY A 99 0.05 20.96 -10.07
C GLY A 99 -1.20 20.49 -10.81
N GLU A 100 -1.51 19.19 -10.73
CA GLU A 100 -2.64 18.57 -11.40
C GLU A 100 -3.89 18.60 -10.53
N LYS A 101 -5.06 18.60 -11.18
CA LYS A 101 -6.35 18.62 -10.47
C LYS A 101 -6.67 17.22 -9.91
N TRP A 102 -7.15 17.20 -8.67
CA TRP A 102 -7.68 16.01 -8.01
C TRP A 102 -9.15 16.24 -7.61
N PRO A 103 -10.07 15.29 -7.82
CA PRO A 103 -9.89 14.01 -8.51
C PRO A 103 -9.62 14.21 -10.01
N VAL A 104 -8.93 13.25 -10.64
CA VAL A 104 -8.71 13.26 -12.09
C VAL A 104 -10.05 13.03 -12.78
N ILE A 105 -10.57 14.06 -13.44
CA ILE A 105 -11.76 13.97 -14.27
C ILE A 105 -11.29 13.70 -15.69
N ILE A 106 -11.54 12.49 -16.18
CA ILE A 106 -11.24 12.12 -17.56
C ILE A 106 -12.39 12.65 -18.44
N PRO A 107 -12.11 13.49 -19.44
CA PRO A 107 -13.14 13.95 -20.38
C PRO A 107 -13.79 12.77 -21.12
N GLU A 108 -15.09 12.89 -21.41
CA GLU A 108 -15.87 11.86 -22.12
C GLU A 108 -15.29 11.57 -23.51
N GLU A 109 -14.70 12.58 -24.15
CA GLU A 109 -14.03 12.46 -25.44
C GLU A 109 -12.80 11.55 -25.40
N GLU A 110 -12.05 11.55 -24.30
CA GLU A 110 -10.87 10.69 -24.11
C GLU A 110 -11.27 9.24 -23.83
N LEU A 111 -12.37 9.02 -23.09
CA LEU A 111 -12.89 7.67 -22.83
C LEU A 111 -13.32 6.95 -24.12
N ARG A 112 -13.75 7.71 -25.14
CA ARG A 112 -14.16 7.18 -26.45
C ARG A 112 -13.00 6.91 -27.40
N GLN A 113 -11.80 7.40 -27.09
CA GLN A 113 -10.62 7.12 -27.89
C GLN A 113 -10.16 5.68 -27.67
N PHE A 114 -9.93 4.96 -28.77
CA PHE A 114 -9.38 3.61 -28.71
C PHE A 114 -7.93 3.67 -28.21
N ALA A 115 -7.72 3.34 -26.94
CA ALA A 115 -6.38 3.16 -26.38
C ALA A 115 -5.83 1.78 -26.78
N PRO A 116 -4.78 1.69 -27.62
CA PRO A 116 -4.20 0.40 -27.97
C PRO A 116 -3.62 -0.25 -26.71
N GLY A 117 -4.10 -1.45 -26.37
CA GLY A 117 -3.67 -2.16 -25.17
C GLY A 117 -2.15 -2.37 -25.14
N THR A 118 -1.52 -2.05 -24.01
CA THR A 118 -0.06 -2.09 -23.80
C THR A 118 0.57 -3.49 -23.90
N LYS A 119 -0.23 -4.55 -24.13
CA LYS A 119 0.23 -5.94 -24.22
C LYS A 119 1.16 -6.23 -25.40
N THR A 120 1.28 -5.33 -26.37
CA THR A 120 2.03 -5.58 -27.61
C THR A 120 3.51 -5.15 -27.56
N ILE A 121 3.90 -4.26 -26.64
CA ILE A 121 5.30 -3.75 -26.59
C ILE A 121 6.25 -4.79 -25.99
N VAL A 122 5.81 -5.53 -24.96
CA VAL A 122 6.68 -6.51 -24.27
C VAL A 122 7.03 -7.69 -25.18
N LEU A 123 6.12 -8.10 -26.07
CA LEU A 123 6.35 -9.21 -27.00
C LEU A 123 7.37 -8.88 -28.10
N ARG A 124 7.44 -7.63 -28.59
CA ARG A 124 8.46 -7.25 -29.59
C ARG A 124 9.87 -7.23 -29.01
N ILE A 125 10.05 -6.67 -27.81
CA ILE A 125 11.38 -6.61 -27.15
C ILE A 125 11.91 -8.03 -26.84
N PHE A 126 11.02 -8.98 -26.49
CA PHE A 126 11.42 -10.37 -26.26
C PHE A 126 11.79 -11.12 -27.55
N GLN A 127 11.08 -10.85 -28.66
CA GLN A 127 11.40 -11.46 -29.96
C GLN A 127 12.73 -10.93 -30.52
N ASP A 128 13.00 -9.63 -30.39
CA ASP A 128 14.27 -9.03 -30.83
C ASP A 128 15.47 -9.55 -30.02
N LYS A 129 15.33 -9.73 -28.70
CA LYS A 129 16.39 -10.34 -27.88
C LYS A 129 16.62 -11.81 -28.20
N LYS A 130 15.58 -12.57 -28.55
CA LYS A 130 15.71 -13.97 -28.98
C LYS A 130 16.43 -14.08 -30.34
N ALA A 131 16.08 -13.23 -31.30
CA ALA A 131 16.73 -13.18 -32.61
C ALA A 131 18.21 -12.76 -32.53
N HIS A 132 18.55 -11.82 -31.64
CA HIS A 132 19.94 -11.40 -31.40
C HIS A 132 20.76 -12.49 -30.69
N CYS A 133 20.15 -13.27 -29.80
CA CYS A 133 20.84 -14.36 -29.10
C CYS A 133 21.03 -15.60 -30.00
N GLU A 134 20.08 -15.91 -30.89
CA GLU A 134 20.18 -17.02 -31.84
C GLU A 134 21.20 -16.74 -32.96
N SER A 135 21.36 -15.48 -33.39
CA SER A 135 22.39 -15.10 -34.38
C SER A 135 23.81 -15.20 -33.79
N GLN A 136 24.01 -14.84 -32.52
CA GLN A 136 25.30 -15.01 -31.83
C GLN A 136 25.68 -16.48 -31.59
N MET A 137 24.71 -17.38 -31.40
CA MET A 137 24.97 -18.82 -31.25
C MET A 137 25.27 -19.54 -32.57
N ARG A 138 24.82 -19.02 -33.71
CA ARG A 138 25.09 -19.61 -35.03
C ARG A 138 26.52 -19.29 -35.52
N VAL A 139 27.03 -18.10 -35.21
CA VAL A 139 28.42 -17.69 -35.53
C VAL A 139 29.47 -18.48 -34.75
N ARG A 140 29.14 -19.02 -33.56
CA ARG A 140 30.07 -19.80 -32.73
C ARG A 140 30.27 -21.26 -33.16
N LYS A 141 29.48 -21.81 -34.08
CA LYS A 141 29.62 -23.21 -34.53
C LYS A 141 30.64 -23.41 -35.66
N ASP A 142 31.02 -22.35 -36.37
CA ASP A 142 31.91 -22.46 -37.54
C ASP A 142 33.39 -22.19 -37.23
N ASN A 143 33.74 -21.82 -36.00
CA ASN A 143 35.14 -21.65 -35.58
C ASN A 143 35.51 -22.71 -34.52
N ARG A 144 35.82 -23.93 -34.99
CA ARG A 144 36.59 -24.88 -34.19
C ARG A 144 37.99 -24.31 -34.01
N LEU A 145 38.31 -23.85 -32.81
CA LEU A 145 39.63 -24.01 -32.21
C LEU A 145 39.54 -23.78 -30.69
N ASN A 146 39.69 -24.89 -29.98
CA ASN A 146 40.22 -25.05 -28.63
C ASN A 146 39.52 -24.46 -27.39
N VAL A 147 38.85 -25.40 -26.69
CA VAL A 147 39.14 -25.84 -25.31
C VAL A 147 38.71 -24.94 -24.13
N ALA A 148 37.90 -25.59 -23.28
CA ALA A 148 37.63 -25.33 -21.87
C ALA A 148 36.80 -24.09 -21.53
N TYR A 149 35.49 -24.31 -21.33
CA TYR A 149 34.84 -24.22 -20.01
C TYR A 149 33.35 -24.54 -20.20
N ALA A 150 33.04 -25.84 -20.21
CA ALA A 150 31.69 -26.34 -20.00
C ALA A 150 31.51 -26.63 -18.51
N ARG A 151 30.30 -26.37 -17.99
CA ARG A 151 29.85 -26.36 -16.57
C ARG A 151 30.19 -25.04 -15.89
N VAL A 152 29.25 -24.18 -15.54
CA VAL A 152 28.04 -24.42 -14.74
C VAL A 152 27.02 -23.35 -15.12
N PHE A 153 25.79 -23.73 -15.50
CA PHE A 153 24.52 -23.03 -15.22
C PHE A 153 23.39 -23.73 -16.00
N CYS A 154 23.27 -25.04 -15.79
CA CYS A 154 22.00 -25.73 -15.93
C CYS A 154 21.62 -26.17 -14.52
N GLY A 155 20.52 -25.61 -14.00
CA GLY A 155 20.02 -25.95 -12.67
C GLY A 155 18.80 -25.15 -12.24
N LYS A 156 17.63 -25.78 -12.43
CA LYS A 156 16.36 -25.68 -11.69
C LYS A 156 15.31 -24.63 -12.15
N ILE A 157 14.40 -25.08 -13.00
CA ILE A 157 12.98 -25.24 -12.63
C ILE A 157 12.69 -26.74 -12.67
#